data_AF-A0A348Z7H2-F1
#
_entry.id   AF-A0A348Z7H2-F1
#
_cell.length_a   1.000
_cell.length_b   1.000
_cell.length_c   1.000
_cell.angle_alpha   90.00
_cell.angle_beta   90.00
_cell.angle_gamma   90.00
#
_symmetry.space_group_name_H-M   'P 1'
#
loop_
_entity.id
_entity.type
_entity.pdbx_description
1 polymer ?
#
loop_
_entity_poly.entity_id
_entity_poly.type
_entity_poly.pdbx_seq_one_letter_code
_entity_poly.pdbx_strand_id
1 'polypeptide(L)'
;MRKKPSMFSKDYRRQLKLRRIKYMIIFLIIIMVIGITGLVFTNREGIVAIKNFFIKESTEDNNHKSEENKNKTEENSEEESVVEEKSTKTYSDVVLKSGKKVTINYEEKDQVKKINTIDSDSQVKCSIAPSQEMILILDKEAQDMYILNSNEKLINITNEQYVSTTNEVFNKENVLKYNPSYKWVESAQFIDNTHIAYSSSLPWINNSDDKYLWIYNMESNTHRGFYNVKGKTFEVGQITDKGLTITLDNKEIVVDKDGKIVE
;
A
#
# COMPACT_ATOMS: atom_id res chain seq x y z
N MET A 1 -23.19 20.90 11.82
CA MET A 1 -24.25 20.20 11.06
C MET A 1 -25.33 21.20 10.61
N ARG A 2 -25.64 21.28 9.29
CA ARG A 2 -26.70 22.18 8.80
C ARG A 2 -28.09 21.55 9.04
N LYS A 3 -29.00 22.28 9.70
CA LYS A 3 -30.39 21.85 9.92
C LYS A 3 -31.08 21.51 8.60
N LYS A 4 -31.80 20.38 8.57
CA LYS A 4 -32.67 20.02 7.43
C LYS A 4 -33.80 21.05 7.35
N PRO A 5 -34.12 21.56 6.15
CA PRO A 5 -35.20 22.53 6.00
C PRO A 5 -36.53 21.83 6.30
N SER A 6 -37.43 22.53 6.98
CA SER A 6 -38.76 22.00 7.29
C SER A 6 -39.48 21.60 6.01
N MET A 7 -40.04 20.38 6.00
CA MET A 7 -40.80 19.83 4.86
C MET A 7 -42.08 20.63 4.57
N PHE A 8 -42.52 21.45 5.52
CA PHE A 8 -43.69 22.33 5.39
C PHE A 8 -43.34 23.78 5.02
N SER A 9 -42.06 24.08 4.76
CA SER A 9 -41.66 25.41 4.29
C SER A 9 -42.03 25.60 2.81
N LYS A 10 -42.62 26.74 2.48
CA LYS A 10 -42.92 27.18 1.10
C LYS A 10 -41.70 27.11 0.18
N ASP A 11 -40.49 27.28 0.72
CA ASP A 11 -39.22 27.25 -0.01
C ASP A 11 -38.51 25.88 0.00
N TYR A 12 -39.12 24.85 0.59
CA TYR A 12 -38.50 23.53 0.74
C TYR A 12 -37.99 22.96 -0.61
N ARG A 13 -38.85 23.00 -1.64
CA ARG A 13 -38.48 22.52 -3.00
C ARG A 13 -37.36 23.35 -3.63
N ARG A 14 -37.35 24.66 -3.42
CA ARG A 14 -36.30 25.58 -3.92
C ARG A 14 -34.95 25.29 -3.26
N GLN A 15 -34.94 25.05 -1.96
CA GLN A 15 -33.72 24.74 -1.21
C GLN A 15 -33.15 23.36 -1.58
N LEU A 16 -33.99 22.36 -1.85
CA LEU A 16 -33.54 21.06 -2.34
C LEU A 16 -32.91 21.15 -3.75
N LYS A 17 -33.52 21.94 -4.66
CA LYS A 17 -32.99 22.16 -6.02
C LYS A 17 -31.62 22.83 -5.99
N LEU A 18 -31.43 23.85 -5.15
CA LEU A 18 -30.15 24.54 -4.98
C LEU A 18 -29.06 23.65 -4.38
N ARG A 19 -29.42 22.78 -3.41
CA ARG A 19 -28.47 21.79 -2.86
C ARG A 19 -28.02 20.79 -3.93
N ARG A 20 -28.96 20.26 -4.72
CA ARG A 20 -28.65 19.34 -5.82
C ARG A 20 -27.71 19.99 -6.85
N ILE A 21 -27.97 21.24 -7.24
CA ILE A 21 -27.09 21.99 -8.16
C ILE A 21 -25.70 22.23 -7.54
N LYS A 22 -25.63 22.60 -6.25
CA LYS A 22 -24.34 22.77 -5.56
C LYS A 22 -23.51 21.48 -5.54
N TYR A 23 -24.12 20.34 -5.25
CA TYR A 23 -23.42 19.05 -5.27
C TYR A 23 -23.02 18.64 -6.69
N MET A 24 -23.85 18.90 -7.70
CA MET A 24 -23.49 18.66 -9.11
C MET A 24 -22.29 19.51 -9.55
N ILE A 25 -22.22 20.78 -9.14
CA ILE A 25 -21.08 21.67 -9.44
C ILE A 25 -19.80 21.15 -8.76
N ILE A 26 -19.88 20.77 -7.48
CA ILE A 26 -18.72 20.22 -6.75
C ILE A 26 -18.23 18.93 -7.41
N PHE A 27 -19.15 18.03 -7.80
CA PHE A 27 -18.84 16.80 -8.50
C PHE A 27 -18.15 17.06 -9.86
N LEU A 28 -18.62 18.05 -10.62
CA LEU A 28 -18.02 18.45 -11.90
C LEU A 28 -16.60 19.01 -11.71
N ILE A 29 -16.37 19.81 -10.66
CA ILE A 29 -15.03 20.31 -10.31
C ILE A 29 -14.09 19.15 -9.97
N ILE A 30 -14.56 18.15 -9.21
CA ILE A 30 -13.74 16.98 -8.85
C ILE A 30 -13.35 16.18 -10.11
N ILE A 31 -14.28 15.95 -11.03
CA ILE A 31 -13.98 15.27 -12.31
C ILE A 31 -12.95 16.06 -13.13
N MET A 32 -13.07 17.39 -13.18
CA MET A 32 -12.14 18.24 -13.90
C MET A 32 -10.73 18.16 -13.31
N VAL A 33 -10.60 18.15 -11.97
CA VAL A 33 -9.30 17.99 -11.29
C VAL A 33 -8.70 16.62 -11.59
N ILE A 34 -9.49 15.55 -11.51
CA ILE A 34 -9.03 14.19 -11.79
C ILE A 34 -8.54 14.07 -13.24
N GLY A 35 -9.29 14.65 -14.19
CA GLY A 35 -8.90 14.68 -15.62
C GLY A 35 -7.58 15.40 -15.86
N ILE A 36 -7.36 16.54 -15.20
CA ILE A 36 -6.09 17.28 -15.28
C ILE A 36 -4.94 16.45 -14.67
N THR A 37 -5.15 15.85 -13.49
CA THR A 37 -4.12 15.03 -12.85
C THR A 37 -3.78 13.77 -13.64
N GLY A 38 -4.76 13.15 -14.29
CA GLY A 38 -4.54 11.98 -15.15
C GLY A 38 -3.71 12.31 -16.39
N LEU A 39 -3.99 13.46 -17.03
CA LEU A 39 -3.26 13.92 -18.21
C LEU A 39 -1.80 14.31 -17.88
N VAL A 40 -1.57 14.88 -16.69
CA VAL A 40 -0.23 15.21 -16.17
C VAL A 40 0.59 13.95 -15.85
N PHE A 41 -0.06 12.85 -15.44
CA PHE A 41 0.65 11.61 -15.09
C PHE A 41 1.10 10.80 -16.33
N THR A 42 0.36 10.88 -17.44
CA THR A 42 0.67 10.11 -18.66
C THR A 42 1.66 10.81 -19.60
N ASN A 43 1.79 12.14 -19.53
CA ASN A 43 2.68 12.92 -20.41
C ASN A 43 3.74 13.68 -19.60
N ARG A 44 4.84 13.01 -19.23
CA ARG A 44 5.99 13.68 -18.58
C ARG A 44 6.65 14.77 -19.44
N GLU A 45 6.40 14.81 -20.75
CA GLU A 45 6.89 15.87 -21.64
C GLU A 45 6.01 17.14 -21.63
N GLY A 46 4.72 17.05 -21.29
CA GLY A 46 3.81 18.21 -21.23
C GLY A 46 4.02 19.10 -20.00
N ILE A 47 4.61 18.57 -18.93
CA ILE A 47 4.92 19.32 -17.69
C ILE A 47 6.02 20.37 -17.93
N VAL A 48 6.93 20.10 -18.89
CA VAL A 48 8.00 21.04 -19.26
C VAL A 48 7.42 22.28 -19.98
N ALA A 49 6.37 22.11 -20.78
CA ALA A 49 5.70 23.22 -21.46
C ALA A 49 4.96 24.17 -20.49
N ILE A 50 4.41 23.65 -19.39
CA ILE A 50 3.71 24.48 -18.38
C ILE A 50 4.70 25.25 -17.50
N LYS A 51 5.86 24.65 -17.20
CA LYS A 51 6.97 25.36 -16.51
C LYS A 51 7.51 26.53 -17.34
N ASN A 52 7.52 26.40 -18.66
CA ASN A 52 7.99 27.45 -19.57
C ASN A 52 6.97 28.59 -19.80
N PHE A 53 5.73 28.46 -19.30
CA PHE A 53 4.75 29.55 -19.33
C PHE A 53 4.79 30.42 -18.06
N PHE A 54 5.37 29.92 -16.97
CA PHE A 54 5.45 30.62 -15.67
C PHE A 54 6.84 31.17 -15.33
N ILE A 55 7.86 30.89 -16.15
CA ILE A 55 9.21 31.42 -15.98
C ILE A 55 9.57 32.18 -17.24
N LYS A 56 9.28 33.49 -17.23
CA LYS A 56 9.87 34.45 -18.15
C LYS A 56 10.87 35.26 -17.33
N GLU A 57 12.08 35.40 -17.90
CA GLU A 57 13.22 36.19 -17.40
C GLU A 57 14.04 35.43 -16.34
N SER A 58 15.31 35.08 -16.55
CA SER A 58 16.38 35.78 -17.26
C SER A 58 17.34 34.81 -17.98
N THR A 59 17.75 35.22 -19.17
CA THR A 59 18.80 34.61 -19.99
C THR A 59 20.15 35.08 -19.46
N GLU A 60 21.11 34.17 -19.27
CA GLU A 60 22.47 34.47 -19.69
C GLU A 60 23.22 33.22 -20.14
N ASP A 61 23.88 33.42 -21.26
CA ASP A 61 24.63 32.53 -22.11
C ASP A 61 25.83 31.90 -21.38
N ASN A 62 26.27 30.72 -21.83
CA ASN A 62 27.68 30.51 -22.18
C ASN A 62 27.90 29.11 -22.79
N ASN A 63 28.20 29.14 -24.08
CA ASN A 63 29.02 28.20 -24.85
C ASN A 63 30.15 27.53 -24.03
N HIS A 64 30.38 26.23 -24.27
CA HIS A 64 31.64 25.80 -24.88
C HIS A 64 31.54 24.42 -25.54
N LYS A 65 32.05 24.37 -26.78
CA LYS A 65 32.34 23.22 -27.64
C LYS A 65 33.40 22.27 -27.05
N SER A 66 33.42 21.03 -27.56
CA SER A 66 34.60 20.26 -28.01
C SER A 66 34.10 18.86 -28.41
N GLU A 67 33.86 18.59 -29.70
CA GLU A 67 34.80 17.97 -30.67
C GLU A 67 35.22 16.51 -30.34
N GLU A 68 34.45 15.59 -30.94
CA GLU A 68 34.85 14.43 -31.75
C GLU A 68 36.33 13.97 -31.76
N ASN A 69 36.58 12.69 -31.45
CA ASN A 69 37.22 11.82 -32.44
C ASN A 69 37.04 10.31 -32.21
N LYS A 70 36.87 9.62 -33.35
CA LYS A 70 36.73 8.17 -33.57
C LYS A 70 38.08 7.46 -33.68
N ASN A 71 38.14 6.18 -33.30
CA ASN A 71 38.42 5.01 -34.16
C ASN A 71 38.56 3.74 -33.29
N LYS A 72 37.68 2.73 -33.44
CA LYS A 72 37.78 1.51 -34.29
C LYS A 72 38.95 0.59 -33.90
N THR A 73 38.72 -0.55 -33.23
CA THR A 73 38.36 -1.90 -33.78
C THR A 73 39.66 -2.70 -34.08
N GLU A 74 39.91 -3.97 -33.69
CA GLU A 74 39.16 -5.23 -33.90
C GLU A 74 39.85 -6.39 -33.11
N GLU A 75 39.07 -7.42 -32.74
CA GLU A 75 39.35 -8.90 -32.74
C GLU A 75 40.57 -9.51 -32.02
N ASN A 76 40.58 -10.72 -31.46
CA ASN A 76 39.69 -11.88 -31.35
C ASN A 76 40.29 -12.83 -30.27
N SER A 77 39.48 -13.57 -29.51
CA SER A 77 39.69 -15.01 -29.28
C SER A 77 38.59 -15.56 -28.37
N GLU A 78 37.76 -16.41 -28.94
CA GLU A 78 36.84 -17.32 -28.27
C GLU A 78 37.57 -18.21 -27.25
N GLU A 79 36.98 -18.34 -26.07
CA GLU A 79 37.04 -19.60 -25.32
C GLU A 79 35.71 -19.76 -24.56
N GLU A 80 34.92 -20.72 -25.05
CA GLU A 80 33.61 -21.10 -24.53
C GLU A 80 33.81 -21.78 -23.16
N SER A 81 33.67 -20.99 -22.09
CA SER A 81 33.55 -21.51 -20.73
C SER A 81 32.09 -21.43 -20.30
N VAL A 82 31.56 -22.57 -19.87
CA VAL A 82 30.24 -22.69 -19.27
C VAL A 82 30.22 -21.80 -18.02
N VAL A 83 29.65 -20.60 -18.16
CA VAL A 83 29.49 -19.65 -17.05
C VAL A 83 28.39 -20.19 -16.15
N GLU A 84 28.79 -20.81 -15.04
CA GLU A 84 27.94 -20.96 -13.88
C GLU A 84 27.55 -19.55 -13.43
N GLU A 85 26.29 -19.19 -13.66
CA GLU A 85 25.77 -17.83 -13.43
C GLU A 85 25.96 -17.45 -11.95
N LYS A 86 26.94 -16.58 -11.71
CA LYS A 86 27.38 -16.24 -10.35
C LYS A 86 26.33 -15.34 -9.71
N SER A 87 25.49 -15.91 -8.85
CA SER A 87 24.50 -15.16 -8.06
C SER A 87 25.18 -13.99 -7.33
N THR A 88 24.68 -12.77 -7.53
CA THR A 88 25.19 -11.57 -6.84
C THR A 88 24.30 -11.31 -5.63
N LYS A 89 24.91 -11.27 -4.44
CA LYS A 89 24.21 -10.94 -3.19
C LYS A 89 24.32 -9.44 -2.92
N THR A 90 23.17 -8.79 -2.78
CA THR A 90 23.06 -7.35 -2.50
C THR A 90 22.19 -7.14 -1.27
N TYR A 91 22.51 -6.15 -0.43
CA TYR A 91 21.72 -5.81 0.75
C TYR A 91 21.12 -4.40 0.65
N SER A 92 19.95 -4.20 1.27
CA SER A 92 19.32 -2.88 1.41
C SER A 92 18.74 -2.71 2.81
N ASP A 93 18.80 -1.49 3.32
CA ASP A 93 18.33 -1.11 4.64
C ASP A 93 17.13 -0.16 4.52
N VAL A 94 16.06 -0.46 5.25
CA VAL A 94 14.85 0.35 5.28
C VAL A 94 14.51 0.76 6.70
N VAL A 95 14.17 2.04 6.89
CA VAL A 95 13.76 2.60 8.18
C VAL A 95 12.25 2.89 8.14
N LEU A 96 11.51 2.34 9.11
CA LEU A 96 10.07 2.51 9.25
C LEU A 96 9.74 3.86 9.92
N LYS A 97 8.47 4.28 9.90
CA LYS A 97 8.03 5.54 10.54
C LYS A 97 8.32 5.57 12.04
N SER A 98 8.32 4.42 12.70
CA SER A 98 8.70 4.27 14.12
C SER A 98 10.21 4.43 14.39
N GLY A 99 11.04 4.49 13.35
CA GLY A 99 12.51 4.47 13.46
C GLY A 99 13.12 3.08 13.46
N LYS A 100 12.32 2.01 13.44
CA LYS A 100 12.82 0.62 13.36
C LYS A 100 13.44 0.32 12.01
N LYS A 101 14.45 -0.55 12.00
CA LYS A 101 15.21 -0.92 10.81
C LYS A 101 14.89 -2.34 10.36
N VAL A 102 14.81 -2.54 9.05
CA VAL A 102 14.70 -3.84 8.39
C VAL A 102 15.83 -3.93 7.36
N THR A 103 16.59 -5.01 7.40
CA THR A 103 17.68 -5.29 6.46
C THR A 103 17.27 -6.46 5.57
N ILE A 104 17.36 -6.27 4.26
CA ILE A 104 16.92 -7.23 3.25
C ILE A 104 18.13 -7.71 2.46
N ASN A 105 18.28 -9.02 2.33
CA ASN A 105 19.25 -9.64 1.44
C ASN A 105 18.56 -10.16 0.19
N TYR A 106 19.06 -9.74 -0.97
CA TYR A 106 18.59 -10.15 -2.27
C TYR A 106 19.55 -11.14 -2.92
N GLU A 107 18.98 -12.01 -3.73
CA GLU A 107 19.68 -12.84 -4.69
C GLU A 107 19.22 -12.46 -6.09
N GLU A 108 20.18 -12.12 -6.95
CA GLU A 108 19.92 -11.80 -8.34
C GLU A 108 20.38 -12.96 -9.22
N LYS A 109 19.45 -13.47 -10.04
CA LYS A 109 19.69 -14.51 -11.03
C LYS A 109 18.87 -14.19 -12.29
N ASP A 110 19.46 -14.32 -13.48
CA ASP A 110 18.79 -14.00 -14.75
C ASP A 110 18.16 -12.58 -14.78
N GLN A 111 18.79 -11.59 -14.13
CA GLN A 111 18.28 -10.21 -13.96
C GLN A 111 16.97 -10.08 -13.15
N VAL A 112 16.54 -11.15 -12.47
CA VAL A 112 15.40 -11.13 -11.55
C VAL A 112 15.92 -11.06 -10.12
N LYS A 113 15.61 -9.95 -9.43
CA LYS A 113 15.98 -9.72 -8.04
C LYS A 113 14.95 -10.36 -7.11
N LYS A 114 15.33 -11.44 -6.42
CA LYS A 114 14.49 -12.14 -5.44
C LYS A 114 14.97 -11.88 -4.01
N ILE A 115 14.04 -11.87 -3.07
CA ILE A 115 14.34 -11.73 -1.65
C ILE A 115 14.70 -13.10 -1.08
N ASN A 116 15.88 -13.19 -0.47
CA ASN A 116 16.40 -14.42 0.11
C ASN A 116 16.18 -14.46 1.62
N THR A 117 16.73 -13.48 2.35
CA THR A 117 16.60 -13.41 3.82
C THR A 117 16.30 -11.99 4.29
N ILE A 118 15.68 -11.90 5.47
CA ILE A 118 15.28 -10.65 6.11
C ILE A 118 15.76 -10.68 7.55
N ASP A 119 16.40 -9.60 7.98
CA ASP A 119 16.74 -9.35 9.38
C ASP A 119 15.97 -8.11 9.87
N SER A 120 15.42 -8.19 11.08
CA SER A 120 14.56 -7.14 11.62
C SER A 120 14.51 -7.19 13.15
N ASP A 121 14.16 -6.06 13.77
CA ASP A 121 13.88 -5.98 15.20
C ASP A 121 12.74 -6.94 15.62
N SER A 122 12.79 -7.47 16.85
CA SER A 122 11.75 -8.29 17.50
C SER A 122 10.31 -7.74 17.41
N GLN A 123 10.17 -6.40 17.38
CA GLN A 123 8.89 -5.71 17.27
C GLN A 123 8.41 -5.54 15.82
N VAL A 124 9.18 -6.04 14.85
CA VAL A 124 8.81 -6.12 13.44
C VAL A 124 8.57 -7.58 13.08
N LYS A 125 7.51 -7.84 12.34
CA LYS A 125 7.27 -9.15 11.70
C LYS A 125 7.37 -8.95 10.20
N CYS A 126 8.14 -9.79 9.53
CA CYS A 126 8.29 -9.76 8.08
C CYS A 126 7.79 -11.07 7.48
N SER A 127 7.21 -11.00 6.29
CA SER A 127 6.94 -12.17 5.46
C SER A 127 7.23 -11.87 4.00
N ILE A 128 7.69 -12.89 3.29
CA ILE A 128 8.00 -12.82 1.86
C ILE A 128 6.77 -13.31 1.09
N ALA A 129 6.38 -12.58 0.04
CA ALA A 129 5.29 -13.00 -0.82
C ALA A 129 5.64 -14.29 -1.59
N PRO A 130 4.64 -15.07 -2.06
CA PRO A 130 4.89 -16.27 -2.85
C PRO A 130 5.81 -16.08 -4.07
N SER A 131 5.77 -14.91 -4.73
CA SER A 131 6.66 -14.57 -5.85
C SER A 131 8.12 -14.33 -5.46
N GLN A 132 8.39 -14.11 -4.17
CA GLN A 132 9.69 -13.66 -3.63
C GLN A 132 10.14 -12.27 -4.12
N GLU A 133 9.24 -11.47 -4.69
CA GLU A 133 9.54 -10.13 -5.23
C GLU A 133 9.13 -8.99 -4.29
N MET A 134 8.48 -9.32 -3.17
CA MET A 134 7.99 -8.33 -2.22
C MET A 134 7.89 -8.89 -0.80
N ILE A 135 7.95 -7.97 0.16
CA ILE A 135 7.93 -8.23 1.59
C ILE A 135 6.75 -7.47 2.19
N LEU A 136 6.00 -8.14 3.06
CA LEU A 136 5.08 -7.53 4.00
C LEU A 136 5.83 -7.31 5.31
N ILE A 137 5.82 -6.07 5.79
CA ILE A 137 6.45 -5.67 7.04
C ILE A 137 5.35 -5.17 7.98
N LEU A 138 5.22 -5.79 9.14
CA LEU A 138 4.32 -5.39 10.22
C LEU A 138 5.14 -4.81 11.37
N ASP A 139 5.00 -3.51 11.61
CA ASP A 139 5.46 -2.87 12.84
C ASP A 139 4.42 -3.06 13.94
N LYS A 140 4.69 -3.94 14.91
CA LYS A 140 3.74 -4.29 15.97
C LYS A 140 3.44 -3.14 16.92
N GLU A 141 4.39 -2.22 17.10
CA GLU A 141 4.25 -1.12 18.05
C GLU A 141 3.39 -0.01 17.45
N ALA A 142 3.73 0.41 16.23
CA ALA A 142 2.95 1.41 15.50
C ALA A 142 1.63 0.84 14.94
N GLN A 143 1.52 -0.49 14.87
CA GLN A 143 0.44 -1.22 14.19
C GLN A 143 0.29 -0.73 12.76
N ASP A 144 1.43 -0.63 12.07
CA ASP A 144 1.54 -0.24 10.66
C ASP A 144 1.99 -1.45 9.82
N MET A 145 1.37 -1.59 8.66
CA MET A 145 1.74 -2.54 7.62
C MET A 145 2.38 -1.80 6.45
N TYR A 146 3.47 -2.36 5.93
CA TYR A 146 4.17 -1.85 4.77
C TYR A 146 4.39 -2.95 3.74
N ILE A 147 4.44 -2.57 2.47
CA ILE A 147 4.96 -3.40 1.39
C ILE A 147 6.29 -2.79 0.93
N LEU A 148 7.31 -3.63 0.84
CA LEU A 148 8.57 -3.33 0.17
C LEU A 148 8.69 -4.23 -1.06
N ASN A 149 8.82 -3.66 -2.25
CA ASN A 149 9.05 -4.43 -3.46
C ASN A 149 10.55 -4.58 -3.79
N SER A 150 10.88 -5.43 -4.76
CA SER A 150 12.25 -5.67 -5.25
C SER A 150 12.96 -4.40 -5.75
N ASN A 151 12.19 -3.39 -6.18
CA ASN A 151 12.67 -2.05 -6.56
C ASN A 151 12.93 -1.12 -5.36
N GLU A 152 12.92 -1.65 -4.14
CA GLU A 152 13.19 -0.94 -2.88
C GLU A 152 12.19 0.19 -2.57
N LYS A 153 11.00 0.15 -3.19
CA LYS A 153 9.92 1.09 -2.88
C LYS A 153 9.14 0.59 -1.67
N LEU A 154 9.26 1.31 -0.55
CA LEU A 154 8.44 1.11 0.64
C LEU A 154 7.12 1.88 0.52
N ILE A 155 6.00 1.22 0.79
CA ILE A 155 4.65 1.80 0.78
C ILE A 155 3.96 1.44 2.10
N ASN A 156 3.44 2.42 2.83
CA ASN A 156 2.54 2.16 3.95
C ASN A 156 1.16 1.81 3.39
N ILE A 157 0.65 0.63 3.76
CA ILE A 157 -0.65 0.10 3.32
C ILE A 157 -1.65 0.01 4.47
N THR A 158 -1.36 0.64 5.60
CA THR A 158 -2.24 0.60 6.77
C THR A 158 -3.51 1.38 6.51
N ASN A 159 -4.65 0.84 6.93
CA ASN A 159 -5.89 1.60 6.92
C ASN A 159 -5.82 2.73 7.98
N GLU A 160 -5.46 3.94 7.60
CA GLU A 160 -5.23 5.04 8.55
C GLU A 160 -6.52 5.54 9.25
N GLN A 161 -7.68 5.32 8.64
CA GLN A 161 -8.96 5.72 9.19
C GLN A 161 -10.09 4.72 8.87
N TYR A 162 -11.00 4.54 9.82
CA TYR A 162 -12.23 3.78 9.60
C TYR A 162 -13.45 4.71 9.61
N VAL A 163 -14.30 4.60 8.59
CA VAL A 163 -15.57 5.34 8.51
C VAL A 163 -16.70 4.36 8.78
N SER A 164 -17.42 4.59 9.87
CA SER A 164 -18.56 3.76 10.25
C SER A 164 -19.78 3.98 9.34
N THR A 165 -20.77 3.09 9.46
CA THR A 165 -22.05 3.19 8.75
C THR A 165 -22.85 4.45 9.12
N THR A 166 -22.57 5.08 10.26
CA THR A 166 -23.16 6.35 10.69
C THR A 166 -22.37 7.57 10.21
N ASN A 167 -21.31 7.37 9.41
CA ASN A 167 -20.35 8.38 8.94
C ASN A 167 -19.48 9.00 10.06
N GLU A 168 -19.37 8.34 11.21
CA GLU A 168 -18.35 8.68 12.20
C GLU A 168 -16.98 8.20 11.72
N VAL A 169 -15.97 9.06 11.83
CA VAL A 169 -14.59 8.80 11.38
C VAL A 169 -13.71 8.53 12.58
N PHE A 170 -13.08 7.37 12.59
CA PHE A 170 -12.12 6.95 13.60
C PHE A 170 -10.72 6.94 12.97
N ASN A 171 -9.86 7.84 13.45
CA ASN A 171 -8.45 7.88 13.02
C ASN A 171 -7.62 6.93 13.88
N LYS A 172 -6.76 6.12 13.25
CA LYS A 172 -5.90 5.15 13.94
C LYS A 172 -5.13 5.78 15.08
N GLU A 173 -4.40 6.86 14.80
CA GLU A 173 -3.53 7.53 15.78
C GLU A 173 -4.32 8.01 17.01
N ASN A 174 -5.54 8.52 16.81
CA ASN A 174 -6.41 8.93 17.92
C ASN A 174 -6.91 7.72 18.71
N VAL A 175 -7.37 6.67 18.03
CA VAL A 175 -7.86 5.46 18.70
C VAL A 175 -6.77 4.82 19.54
N LEU A 176 -5.55 4.67 19.01
CA LEU A 176 -4.42 4.11 19.74
C LEU A 176 -3.93 5.03 20.87
N LYS A 177 -4.05 6.35 20.72
CA LYS A 177 -3.74 7.30 21.80
C LYS A 177 -4.69 7.17 23.00
N TYR A 178 -6.00 7.01 22.74
CA TYR A 178 -7.01 6.89 23.81
C TYR A 178 -7.18 5.47 24.33
N ASN A 179 -6.94 4.48 23.50
CA ASN A 179 -6.95 3.07 23.84
C ASN A 179 -5.69 2.38 23.30
N PRO A 180 -4.54 2.48 23.99
CA PRO A 180 -3.28 1.86 23.56
C PRO A 180 -3.34 0.34 23.45
N SER A 181 -4.28 -0.31 24.12
CA SER A 181 -4.47 -1.77 24.06
C SER A 181 -5.22 -2.22 22.80
N TYR A 182 -5.89 -1.29 22.09
CA TYR A 182 -6.67 -1.58 20.90
C TYR A 182 -5.82 -2.19 19.80
N LYS A 183 -6.37 -3.20 19.12
CA LYS A 183 -5.71 -3.89 18.01
C LYS A 183 -6.23 -3.35 16.68
N TRP A 184 -5.63 -2.27 16.21
CA TRP A 184 -5.84 -1.75 14.87
C TRP A 184 -5.32 -2.70 13.79
N VAL A 185 -4.09 -3.19 13.97
CA VAL A 185 -3.52 -4.32 13.24
C VAL A 185 -2.71 -5.16 14.23
N GLU A 186 -3.08 -6.42 14.44
CA GLU A 186 -2.36 -7.32 15.36
C GLU A 186 -1.47 -8.34 14.63
N SER A 187 -1.92 -8.83 13.49
CA SER A 187 -1.19 -9.79 12.66
C SER A 187 -1.51 -9.54 11.19
N ALA A 188 -0.60 -9.91 10.29
CA ALA A 188 -0.78 -9.77 8.86
C ALA A 188 0.04 -10.82 8.11
N GLN A 189 -0.47 -11.31 6.98
CA GLN A 189 0.19 -12.28 6.12
C GLN A 189 -0.36 -12.23 4.70
N PHE A 190 0.47 -12.54 3.70
CA PHE A 190 0.00 -12.71 2.33
C PHE A 190 -1.01 -13.86 2.22
N ILE A 191 -2.02 -13.68 1.37
CA ILE A 191 -2.84 -14.79 0.86
C ILE A 191 -2.26 -15.23 -0.49
N ASP A 192 -1.93 -14.25 -1.32
CA ASP A 192 -1.28 -14.40 -2.62
C ASP A 192 -0.40 -13.15 -2.89
N ASN A 193 0.06 -12.96 -4.12
CA ASN A 193 0.93 -11.83 -4.50
C ASN A 193 0.20 -10.47 -4.57
N THR A 194 -1.12 -10.45 -4.38
CA THR A 194 -2.00 -9.26 -4.57
C THR A 194 -2.94 -9.01 -3.38
N HIS A 195 -3.06 -9.96 -2.46
CA HIS A 195 -3.91 -9.89 -1.27
C HIS A 195 -3.13 -10.17 0.02
N ILE A 196 -3.43 -9.38 1.05
CA ILE A 196 -2.91 -9.55 2.41
C ILE A 196 -4.08 -9.69 3.35
N ALA A 197 -4.09 -10.76 4.15
CA ALA A 197 -4.97 -10.87 5.30
C ALA A 197 -4.32 -10.18 6.50
N TYR A 198 -5.12 -9.52 7.32
CA TYR A 198 -4.68 -9.00 8.60
C TYR A 198 -5.80 -9.04 9.62
N SER A 199 -5.45 -9.04 10.90
CA SER A 199 -6.40 -9.03 12.01
C SER A 199 -6.57 -7.65 12.60
N SER A 200 -7.83 -7.28 12.85
CA SER A 200 -8.18 -5.99 13.46
C SER A 200 -9.41 -6.12 14.34
N SER A 201 -9.48 -5.36 15.43
CA SER A 201 -10.69 -5.21 16.23
C SER A 201 -11.72 -4.26 15.60
N LEU A 202 -11.43 -3.71 14.40
CA LEU A 202 -12.39 -2.94 13.64
C LEU A 202 -13.60 -3.82 13.25
N PRO A 203 -14.83 -3.27 13.30
CA PRO A 203 -15.16 -1.85 13.45
C PRO A 203 -15.45 -1.42 14.90
N TRP A 204 -15.25 -2.29 15.88
CA TRP A 204 -15.76 -2.10 17.25
C TRP A 204 -14.74 -1.43 18.15
N ILE A 205 -14.65 -0.10 18.06
CA ILE A 205 -13.66 0.71 18.78
C ILE A 205 -13.79 0.61 20.32
N ASN A 206 -15.03 0.52 20.82
CA ASN A 206 -15.31 0.68 22.25
C ASN A 206 -15.60 -0.63 22.99
N ASN A 207 -15.83 -1.75 22.30
CA ASN A 207 -16.40 -2.97 22.90
C ASN A 207 -16.05 -4.25 22.12
N SER A 208 -14.77 -4.55 21.93
CA SER A 208 -14.40 -5.83 21.33
C SER A 208 -12.98 -6.25 21.64
N ASP A 209 -12.87 -7.37 22.37
CA ASP A 209 -11.63 -8.18 22.36
C ASP A 209 -11.55 -9.08 21.12
N ASP A 210 -12.63 -9.17 20.35
CA ASP A 210 -12.63 -9.97 19.12
C ASP A 210 -11.73 -9.27 18.09
N LYS A 211 -10.98 -10.09 17.36
CA LYS A 211 -10.29 -9.72 16.14
C LYS A 211 -11.01 -10.34 14.95
N TYR A 212 -11.15 -9.53 13.92
CA TYR A 212 -11.83 -9.85 12.69
C TYR A 212 -10.81 -9.97 11.58
N LEU A 213 -11.11 -10.84 10.62
CA LEU A 213 -10.37 -10.89 9.37
C LEU A 213 -10.63 -9.62 8.57
N TRP A 214 -9.55 -9.02 8.08
CA TRP A 214 -9.57 -8.01 7.03
C TRP A 214 -8.66 -8.44 5.89
N ILE A 215 -9.04 -8.11 4.67
CA ILE A 215 -8.22 -8.33 3.48
C ILE A 215 -7.93 -6.98 2.83
N TYR A 216 -6.64 -6.72 2.61
CA TYR A 216 -6.17 -5.64 1.77
C TYR A 216 -5.91 -6.18 0.36
N ASN A 217 -6.53 -5.56 -0.64
CA ASN A 217 -6.27 -5.83 -2.05
C ASN A 217 -5.37 -4.71 -2.60
N MET A 218 -4.18 -5.09 -3.08
CA MET A 218 -3.15 -4.15 -3.53
C MET A 218 -3.49 -3.47 -4.86
N GLU A 219 -4.21 -4.15 -5.74
CA GLU A 219 -4.55 -3.63 -7.08
C GLU A 219 -5.57 -2.48 -6.99
N SER A 220 -6.59 -2.66 -6.16
CA SER A 220 -7.65 -1.68 -5.93
C SER A 220 -7.32 -0.71 -4.79
N ASN A 221 -6.27 -1.00 -4.01
CA ASN A 221 -5.91 -0.28 -2.79
C ASN A 221 -7.09 -0.18 -1.81
N THR A 222 -7.76 -1.31 -1.55
CA THR A 222 -8.95 -1.35 -0.68
C THR A 222 -8.81 -2.33 0.47
N HIS A 223 -9.42 -1.98 1.60
CA HIS A 223 -9.54 -2.81 2.78
C HIS A 223 -10.97 -3.31 2.93
N ARG A 224 -11.15 -4.62 3.09
CA ARG A 224 -12.46 -5.24 3.30
C ARG A 224 -12.45 -6.06 4.58
N GLY A 225 -13.37 -5.75 5.50
CA GLY A 225 -13.60 -6.52 6.72
C GLY A 225 -14.57 -7.68 6.51
N PHE A 226 -14.25 -8.84 7.06
CA PHE A 226 -15.06 -10.06 7.05
C PHE A 226 -15.52 -10.38 8.46
N TYR A 227 -16.62 -9.73 8.88
CA TYR A 227 -17.00 -9.70 10.28
C TYR A 227 -17.55 -11.03 10.84
N ASN A 228 -17.86 -11.98 9.96
CA ASN A 228 -18.24 -13.35 10.29
C ASN A 228 -17.02 -14.25 10.59
N VAL A 229 -15.81 -13.83 10.21
CA VAL A 229 -14.56 -14.55 10.46
C VAL A 229 -13.83 -13.84 11.59
N LYS A 230 -14.02 -14.34 12.82
CA LYS A 230 -13.54 -13.68 14.04
C LYS A 230 -13.23 -14.65 15.16
N GLY A 231 -12.40 -14.20 16.10
CA GLY A 231 -12.10 -14.90 17.36
C GLY A 231 -11.48 -13.97 18.39
N LYS A 232 -11.33 -14.43 19.63
CA LYS A 232 -10.55 -13.73 20.69
C LYS A 232 -9.05 -13.80 20.42
N THR A 233 -8.63 -14.89 19.82
CA THR A 233 -7.28 -15.11 19.29
C THR A 233 -7.35 -15.20 17.77
N PHE A 234 -6.33 -14.65 17.11
CA PHE A 234 -6.22 -14.63 15.67
C PHE A 234 -4.76 -14.78 15.31
N GLU A 235 -4.41 -15.88 14.69
CA GLU A 235 -3.05 -16.16 14.25
C GLU A 235 -3.03 -16.48 12.76
N VAL A 236 -2.22 -15.73 12.02
CA VAL A 236 -1.93 -16.02 10.61
C VAL A 236 -0.91 -17.16 10.52
N GLY A 237 -1.18 -18.13 9.65
CA GLY A 237 -0.36 -19.32 9.43
C GLY A 237 0.33 -19.33 8.06
N GLN A 238 0.38 -20.52 7.47
CA GLN A 238 1.04 -20.77 6.19
C GLN A 238 0.10 -20.51 5.00
N ILE A 239 0.72 -20.17 3.88
CA ILE A 239 0.06 -20.04 2.59
C ILE A 239 0.04 -21.43 1.94
N THR A 240 -1.14 -21.86 1.50
CA THR A 240 -1.38 -23.14 0.81
C THR A 240 -1.97 -22.88 -0.57
N ASP A 241 -2.08 -23.92 -1.40
CA ASP A 241 -2.71 -23.83 -2.73
C ASP A 241 -4.17 -23.36 -2.67
N LYS A 242 -4.86 -23.60 -1.54
CA LYS A 242 -6.25 -23.19 -1.32
C LYS A 242 -6.37 -21.76 -0.75
N GLY A 243 -5.31 -21.22 -0.17
CA GLY A 243 -5.31 -19.92 0.48
C GLY A 243 -4.50 -19.88 1.78
N LEU A 244 -4.76 -18.86 2.59
CA LEU A 244 -4.05 -18.64 3.85
C LEU A 244 -4.71 -19.42 4.98
N THR A 245 -3.90 -20.15 5.74
CA THR A 245 -4.30 -20.79 6.98
C THR A 245 -4.39 -19.75 8.11
N ILE A 246 -5.48 -19.76 8.87
CA ILE A 246 -5.71 -18.87 10.01
C ILE A 246 -6.22 -19.70 11.18
N THR A 247 -5.64 -19.50 12.36
CA THR A 247 -6.11 -20.10 13.61
C THR A 247 -6.93 -19.07 14.39
N LEU A 248 -8.22 -19.35 14.57
CA LEU A 248 -9.16 -18.56 15.36
C LEU A 248 -9.58 -19.38 16.57
N ASP A 249 -9.26 -18.93 17.79
CA ASP A 249 -9.66 -19.60 19.03
C ASP A 249 -9.31 -21.10 19.05
N ASN A 250 -8.08 -21.41 18.62
CA ASN A 250 -7.53 -22.76 18.46
C ASN A 250 -8.21 -23.62 17.37
N LYS A 251 -9.05 -23.03 16.51
CA LYS A 251 -9.62 -23.68 15.33
C LYS A 251 -8.93 -23.15 14.07
N GLU A 252 -8.35 -24.06 13.31
CA GLU A 252 -7.76 -23.75 12.01
C GLU A 252 -8.84 -23.65 10.92
N ILE A 253 -8.73 -22.64 10.08
CA ILE A 253 -9.51 -22.44 8.85
C ILE A 253 -8.58 -22.05 7.71
N VAL A 254 -8.98 -22.30 6.47
CA VAL A 254 -8.29 -21.78 5.30
C VAL A 254 -9.17 -20.74 4.62
N VAL A 255 -8.58 -19.60 4.29
CA VAL A 255 -9.29 -18.46 3.70
C VAL A 255 -8.68 -18.08 2.36
N ASP A 256 -9.53 -17.95 1.35
CA ASP A 256 -9.15 -17.48 0.02
C ASP A 256 -9.04 -15.94 -0.04
N LYS A 257 -8.60 -15.43 -1.20
CA LYS A 257 -8.48 -13.98 -1.45
C LYS A 257 -9.78 -13.19 -1.32
N ASP A 258 -10.92 -13.86 -1.44
CA ASP A 258 -12.25 -13.27 -1.35
C ASP A 258 -12.83 -13.38 0.08
N GLY A 259 -12.03 -13.86 1.04
CA GLY A 259 -12.41 -14.03 2.44
C GLY A 259 -13.37 -15.19 2.69
N LYS A 260 -13.49 -16.12 1.74
CA LYS A 260 -14.32 -17.32 1.90
C LYS A 260 -13.52 -18.41 2.59
N ILE A 261 -14.19 -19.11 3.49
CA ILE A 261 -13.63 -20.32 4.11
C ILE A 261 -13.72 -21.43 3.08
N VAL A 262 -12.58 -22.06 2.79
CA VAL A 262 -12.46 -23.20 1.87
C VAL A 262 -12.07 -24.44 2.65
N GLU A 263 -12.78 -25.55 2.38
CA GLU A 263 -12.51 -26.89 2.95
C GLU A 263 -11.46 -27.64 2.11
#